data_AF-A0A9J6DZK5-F1
#
_entry.id   AF-A0A9J6DZK5-F1
#
_cell.length_a   1.000
_cell.length_b   1.000
_cell.length_c   1.000
_cell.angle_alpha   90.00
_cell.angle_beta   90.00
_cell.angle_gamma   90.00
#
_symmetry.space_group_name_H-M   'P 1'
#
loop_
_entity.id
_entity.type
_entity.pdbx_description
1 polymer ?
#
loop_
_entity_poly.entity_id
_entity_poly.type
_entity_poly.pdbx_seq_one_letter_code
_entity_poly.pdbx_strand_id
1 'polypeptide(L)'
;MKHYAKILRDVQGTTQKQRTQKADLTRQLAGDLVNGPKHVFGCHDRCKDYFCDGTKGDNIYDSVPKVLQMKIVTAANIITEKADRRVTDDTSNLAEAVMALVAKLSGGKQINRCQKGSYEHRCYGAGLSFQLGPQWHCTTSKAVTCKSPTAVLKRYASKKTAQKANKESLRTKLFEENGHQQHKRKESTVSDSMIHYGLNCQQPDMPPEQYADKEGTVLASLQVNEKQQMEIEKATQGQADNPT
;
A
#
# COMPACT_ATOMS: atom_id res chain seq x y z
N MET A 1 12.75 -12.05 -12.73
CA MET A 1 12.70 -10.80 -11.92
C MET A 1 14.09 -10.28 -11.54
N LYS A 2 14.97 -11.10 -10.93
CA LYS A 2 16.36 -10.69 -10.58
C LYS A 2 17.22 -10.21 -11.76
N HIS A 3 16.93 -10.69 -12.98
CA HIS A 3 17.61 -10.29 -14.22
C HIS A 3 17.55 -8.77 -14.47
N TYR A 4 16.35 -8.19 -14.49
CA TYR A 4 16.15 -6.77 -14.78
C TYR A 4 16.73 -5.84 -13.72
N ALA A 5 16.53 -6.17 -12.43
CA ALA A 5 17.11 -5.41 -11.33
C ALA A 5 18.65 -5.48 -11.31
N LYS A 6 19.25 -6.62 -11.71
CA LYS A 6 20.69 -6.75 -11.88
C LYS A 6 21.20 -5.83 -13.00
N ILE A 7 20.59 -5.88 -14.18
CA ILE A 7 20.96 -5.00 -15.30
C ILE A 7 20.87 -3.53 -14.87
N LEU A 8 19.81 -3.13 -14.17
CA LEU A 8 19.66 -1.75 -13.72
C LEU A 8 20.76 -1.31 -12.75
N ARG A 9 21.20 -2.19 -11.84
CA ARG A 9 22.28 -1.91 -10.88
C ARG A 9 23.65 -1.77 -11.56
N ASP A 10 23.87 -2.52 -12.62
CA ASP A 10 25.15 -2.56 -13.34
C ASP A 10 25.31 -1.36 -14.30
N VAL A 11 24.26 -0.54 -14.48
CA VAL A 11 24.28 0.64 -15.37
C VAL A 11 25.05 1.80 -14.74
N GLN A 12 26.26 2.00 -15.24
CA GLN A 12 27.10 3.16 -14.95
C GLN A 12 26.81 4.30 -15.94
N GLY A 13 26.67 5.53 -15.43
CA GLY A 13 26.49 6.72 -16.27
C GLY A 13 25.75 7.86 -15.59
N THR A 14 25.42 8.88 -16.38
CA THR A 14 24.62 10.03 -15.94
C THR A 14 23.20 9.61 -15.55
N THR A 15 22.55 10.39 -14.68
CA THR A 15 21.18 10.13 -14.21
C THR A 15 20.18 9.98 -15.36
N GLN A 16 20.40 10.68 -16.49
CA GLN A 16 19.55 10.58 -17.67
C GLN A 16 19.64 9.21 -18.35
N LYS A 17 20.86 8.66 -18.48
CA LYS A 17 21.10 7.33 -19.07
C LYS A 17 20.49 6.21 -18.23
N GLN A 18 20.55 6.34 -16.90
CA GLN A 18 19.91 5.38 -15.99
C GLN A 18 18.38 5.39 -16.13
N ARG A 19 17.78 6.56 -16.40
CA ARG A 19 16.32 6.70 -16.60
C ARG A 19 15.84 6.08 -17.89
N THR A 20 16.50 6.36 -19.01
CA THR A 20 16.14 5.77 -20.31
C THR A 20 16.26 4.26 -20.24
N GLN A 21 17.34 3.75 -19.64
CA GLN A 21 17.52 2.33 -19.42
C GLN A 21 16.42 1.72 -18.54
N LYS A 22 16.03 2.40 -17.45
CA LYS A 22 14.91 1.94 -16.61
C LYS A 22 13.62 1.84 -17.41
N ALA A 23 13.29 2.87 -18.20
CA ALA A 23 12.08 2.90 -19.01
C ALA A 23 12.07 1.76 -20.04
N ASP A 24 13.20 1.50 -20.69
CA ASP A 24 13.34 0.42 -21.66
C ASP A 24 13.20 -0.96 -21.01
N LEU A 25 13.87 -1.19 -19.87
CA LEU A 25 13.73 -2.43 -19.10
C LEU A 25 12.29 -2.63 -18.59
N THR A 26 11.60 -1.55 -18.26
CA THR A 26 10.19 -1.59 -17.85
C THR A 26 9.29 -2.05 -18.98
N ARG A 27 9.49 -1.55 -20.21
CA ARG A 27 8.76 -2.02 -21.39
C ARG A 27 9.08 -3.49 -21.70
N GLN A 28 10.34 -3.89 -21.58
CA GLN A 28 10.74 -5.28 -21.79
C GLN A 28 10.10 -6.23 -20.78
N LEU A 29 10.14 -5.89 -19.48
CA LEU A 29 9.49 -6.67 -18.43
C LEU A 29 7.97 -6.72 -18.62
N ALA A 30 7.36 -5.61 -19.03
CA ALA A 30 5.93 -5.57 -19.31
C ALA A 30 5.54 -6.55 -20.43
N GLY A 31 6.32 -6.58 -21.51
CA GLY A 31 6.13 -7.55 -22.59
C GLY A 31 6.27 -9.00 -22.13
N ASP A 32 7.26 -9.28 -21.28
CA ASP A 32 7.43 -10.63 -20.73
C ASP A 32 6.27 -11.04 -19.82
N LEU A 33 5.78 -10.14 -18.97
CA LEU A 33 4.68 -10.44 -18.04
C LEU A 33 3.38 -10.75 -18.78
N VAL A 34 3.13 -10.06 -19.90
CA VAL A 34 2.01 -10.36 -20.81
C VAL A 34 2.21 -11.71 -21.51
N ASN A 35 3.46 -12.06 -21.85
CA ASN A 35 3.77 -13.35 -22.47
C ASN A 35 3.82 -14.52 -21.47
N GLY A 36 4.02 -14.24 -20.19
CA GLY A 36 4.17 -15.25 -19.13
C GLY A 36 3.08 -16.31 -19.14
N PRO A 37 1.77 -15.95 -19.17
CA PRO A 37 0.73 -16.96 -19.26
C PRO A 37 0.82 -17.83 -20.51
N LYS A 38 1.11 -17.25 -21.68
CA LYS A 38 1.27 -18.02 -22.92
C LYS A 38 2.38 -19.05 -22.81
N HIS A 39 3.51 -18.65 -22.25
CA HIS A 39 4.64 -19.55 -21.96
C HIS A 39 4.22 -20.71 -21.05
N VAL A 40 3.46 -20.44 -19.98
CA VAL A 40 2.96 -21.48 -19.06
C VAL A 40 2.02 -22.47 -19.77
N PHE A 41 1.23 -22.00 -20.74
CA PHE A 41 0.34 -22.83 -21.55
C PHE A 41 1.01 -23.43 -22.80
N GLY A 42 2.35 -23.44 -22.87
CA GLY A 42 3.10 -24.09 -23.96
C GLY A 42 3.18 -23.29 -25.27
N CYS A 43 2.75 -22.02 -25.28
CA CYS A 43 2.93 -21.12 -26.42
C CYS A 43 4.24 -20.33 -26.26
N HIS A 44 5.24 -20.66 -27.08
CA HIS A 44 6.60 -20.13 -26.96
C HIS A 44 6.96 -19.01 -27.96
N ASP A 45 6.01 -18.51 -28.75
CA ASP A 45 6.25 -17.59 -29.90
C ASP A 45 7.02 -16.31 -29.56
N ARG A 46 6.89 -15.81 -28.33
CA ARG A 46 7.53 -14.56 -27.86
C ARG A 46 8.39 -14.77 -26.61
N CYS A 47 8.81 -16.00 -26.37
CA CYS A 47 9.73 -16.31 -25.28
C CYS A 47 11.14 -15.82 -25.59
N LYS A 48 11.89 -15.47 -24.54
CA LYS A 48 13.30 -15.09 -24.64
C LYS A 48 14.15 -16.07 -23.83
N ASP A 49 15.41 -16.17 -24.22
CA ASP A 49 16.34 -17.22 -23.76
C ASP A 49 16.60 -17.20 -22.24
N TYR A 50 16.53 -16.04 -21.58
CA TYR A 50 16.80 -15.95 -20.15
C TYR A 50 15.68 -16.47 -19.24
N PHE A 51 14.51 -16.82 -19.78
CA PHE A 51 13.39 -17.36 -18.98
C PHE A 51 12.68 -18.56 -19.60
N CYS A 52 13.07 -18.99 -20.80
CA CYS A 52 12.48 -20.11 -21.50
C CYS A 52 13.57 -21.09 -21.90
N ASP A 53 13.47 -22.31 -21.38
CA ASP A 53 14.48 -23.36 -21.60
C ASP A 53 14.37 -24.02 -22.99
N GLY A 54 13.47 -23.53 -23.85
CA GLY A 54 13.26 -24.02 -25.21
C GLY A 54 12.56 -25.37 -25.30
N THR A 55 12.11 -25.92 -24.17
CA THR A 55 11.30 -27.14 -24.10
C THR A 55 9.93 -26.88 -24.71
N LYS A 56 9.69 -27.46 -25.90
CA LYS A 56 8.42 -27.32 -26.62
C LYS A 56 7.46 -28.43 -26.18
N GLY A 57 6.59 -28.11 -25.24
CA GLY A 57 5.40 -28.92 -24.96
C GLY A 57 4.28 -28.63 -25.96
N ASP A 58 3.17 -29.34 -25.82
CA ASP A 58 1.96 -29.06 -26.60
C ASP A 58 1.42 -27.66 -26.25
N ASN A 59 1.14 -26.86 -27.28
CA ASN A 59 0.52 -25.55 -27.10
C ASN A 59 -0.96 -25.73 -26.76
N ILE A 60 -1.26 -25.74 -25.47
CA ILE A 60 -2.63 -25.80 -24.95
C ILE A 60 -3.28 -24.42 -24.87
N TYR A 61 -2.54 -23.32 -25.10
CA TYR A 61 -3.11 -21.97 -25.01
C TYR A 61 -4.22 -21.75 -26.04
N ASP A 62 -4.03 -22.25 -27.26
CA ASP A 62 -4.98 -22.08 -28.35
C ASP A 62 -6.26 -22.90 -28.17
N SER A 63 -6.20 -23.99 -27.39
CA SER A 63 -7.37 -24.79 -27.03
C SER A 63 -8.16 -24.22 -25.85
N VAL A 64 -7.61 -23.26 -25.10
CA VAL A 64 -8.33 -22.59 -24.01
C VAL A 64 -9.45 -21.72 -24.58
N PRO A 65 -10.69 -21.81 -24.05
CA PRO A 65 -11.80 -20.94 -24.45
C PRO A 65 -11.44 -19.46 -24.41
N LYS A 66 -11.89 -18.69 -25.41
CA LYS A 66 -11.49 -17.28 -25.56
C LYS A 66 -11.80 -16.41 -24.34
N VAL A 67 -12.91 -16.68 -23.67
CA VAL A 67 -13.32 -15.97 -22.44
C VAL A 67 -12.28 -16.17 -21.32
N LEU A 68 -11.72 -17.38 -21.18
CA LEU A 68 -10.70 -17.68 -20.19
C LEU A 68 -9.35 -17.07 -20.59
N GLN A 69 -8.98 -17.11 -21.88
CA GLN A 69 -7.79 -16.40 -22.37
C GLN A 69 -7.84 -14.91 -22.01
N MET A 70 -9.00 -14.26 -22.18
CA MET A 70 -9.19 -12.85 -21.83
C MET A 70 -9.00 -12.62 -20.32
N LYS A 71 -9.59 -13.45 -19.46
CA LYS A 71 -9.42 -13.34 -18.01
C LYS A 71 -7.95 -13.49 -17.59
N ILE A 72 -7.24 -14.45 -18.19
CA ILE A 72 -5.81 -14.69 -17.95
C ILE A 72 -4.98 -13.48 -18.36
N VAL A 73 -5.23 -12.93 -19.55
CA VAL A 73 -4.53 -11.74 -20.05
C VAL A 73 -4.84 -10.51 -19.19
N THR A 74 -6.10 -10.33 -18.77
CA THR A 74 -6.47 -9.24 -17.86
C THR A 74 -5.76 -9.36 -16.51
N ALA A 75 -5.65 -10.56 -15.94
CA ALA A 75 -4.89 -10.78 -14.71
C ALA A 75 -3.40 -10.45 -14.91
N ALA A 76 -2.81 -10.84 -16.04
CA ALA A 76 -1.43 -10.51 -16.39
C ALA A 76 -1.24 -8.99 -16.57
N ASN A 77 -2.22 -8.28 -17.14
CA ASN A 77 -2.17 -6.83 -17.32
C ASN A 77 -2.13 -6.07 -15.98
N ILE A 78 -2.85 -6.53 -14.96
CA ILE A 78 -2.79 -5.95 -13.59
C ILE A 78 -1.37 -6.03 -13.02
N ILE A 79 -0.66 -7.13 -13.28
CA ILE A 79 0.73 -7.31 -12.85
C ILE A 79 1.67 -6.44 -13.69
N THR A 80 1.38 -6.31 -14.98
CA THR A 80 2.13 -5.52 -15.97
C THR A 80 2.09 -4.03 -15.67
N GLU A 81 0.95 -3.50 -15.22
CA GLU A 81 0.83 -2.10 -14.78
C GLU A 81 1.83 -1.76 -13.66
N LYS A 82 2.23 -2.76 -12.86
CA LYS A 82 3.19 -2.62 -11.78
C LYS A 82 4.63 -2.93 -12.20
N ALA A 83 4.91 -3.10 -13.50
CA ALA A 83 6.24 -3.46 -14.01
C ALA A 83 7.33 -2.45 -13.61
N ASP A 84 7.02 -1.14 -13.62
CA ASP A 84 7.99 -0.09 -13.27
C ASP A 84 8.59 -0.29 -11.87
N ARG A 85 7.72 -0.59 -10.88
CA ARG A 85 8.13 -0.85 -9.49
C ARG A 85 8.87 -2.18 -9.34
N ARG A 86 8.52 -3.15 -10.18
CA ARG A 86 9.15 -4.49 -10.20
C ARG A 86 10.54 -4.46 -10.81
N VAL A 87 10.82 -3.57 -11.76
CA VAL A 87 12.17 -3.36 -12.31
C VAL A 87 13.13 -2.82 -11.24
N THR A 88 12.64 -1.93 -10.36
CA THR A 88 13.44 -1.32 -9.29
C THR A 88 13.46 -2.09 -7.98
N ASP A 89 12.73 -3.21 -7.89
CA ASP A 89 12.56 -4.01 -6.65
C ASP A 89 12.00 -3.16 -5.49
N ASP A 90 11.15 -2.18 -5.82
CA ASP A 90 10.54 -1.29 -4.82
C ASP A 90 9.44 -2.04 -4.07
N THR A 91 9.57 -2.16 -2.75
CA THR A 91 8.55 -2.79 -1.91
C THR A 91 7.53 -1.76 -1.42
N SER A 92 6.25 -2.03 -1.64
CA SER A 92 5.14 -1.27 -1.04
C SER A 92 4.77 -1.80 0.34
N ASN A 93 5.59 -2.69 0.91
CA ASN A 93 5.30 -3.35 2.16
C ASN A 93 5.48 -2.36 3.31
N LEU A 94 4.36 -2.03 3.98
CA LEU A 94 4.36 -1.14 5.14
C LEU A 94 5.27 -1.65 6.24
N ALA A 95 5.35 -2.98 6.44
CA ALA A 95 6.23 -3.58 7.43
C ALA A 95 7.70 -3.28 7.12
N GLU A 96 8.12 -3.40 5.85
CA GLU A 96 9.49 -3.08 5.45
C GLU A 96 9.80 -1.58 5.57
N ALA A 97 8.83 -0.71 5.27
CA ALA A 97 8.98 0.73 5.46
C ALA A 97 9.18 1.09 6.94
N VAL A 98 8.41 0.48 7.84
CA VAL A 98 8.59 0.64 9.29
C VAL A 98 9.92 0.05 9.75
N MET A 99 10.27 -1.16 9.31
CA MET A 99 11.53 -1.81 9.69
C MET A 99 12.76 -1.04 9.20
N ALA A 100 12.68 -0.36 8.05
CA ALA A 100 13.73 0.55 7.59
C ALA A 100 13.91 1.77 8.52
N LEU A 101 12.83 2.28 9.14
CA LEU A 101 12.91 3.32 10.16
C LEU A 101 13.46 2.79 11.48
N VAL A 102 13.04 1.59 11.90
CA VAL A 102 13.60 0.90 13.09
C VAL A 102 15.10 0.71 12.93
N ALA A 103 15.57 0.28 11.75
CA ALA A 103 16.99 0.11 11.47
C ALA A 103 17.76 1.45 11.55
N LYS A 104 17.20 2.53 11.01
CA LYS A 104 17.79 3.88 11.10
C LYS A 104 17.88 4.37 12.55
N LEU A 105 16.81 4.25 13.33
CA LEU A 105 16.81 4.66 14.73
C LEU A 105 17.72 3.79 15.58
N SER A 106 17.86 2.51 15.22
CA SER A 106 18.77 1.57 15.89
C SER A 106 20.25 1.90 15.67
N GLY A 107 20.60 2.70 14.65
CA GLY A 107 21.96 3.21 14.46
C GLY A 107 23.00 2.12 14.12
N GLY A 108 22.55 0.89 13.80
CA GLY A 108 23.42 -0.24 13.55
C GLY A 108 24.39 -0.56 14.69
N LYS A 109 25.55 -1.14 14.35
CA LYS A 109 26.60 -1.52 15.31
C LYS A 109 27.39 -0.33 15.88
N GLN A 110 27.18 0.89 15.37
CA GLN A 110 28.03 2.05 15.65
C GLN A 110 27.75 2.73 17.00
N ILE A 111 26.55 2.54 17.56
CA ILE A 111 26.18 3.16 18.84
C ILE A 111 25.71 2.04 19.76
N ASN A 112 26.48 1.77 20.83
CA ASN A 112 26.04 0.85 21.87
C ASN A 112 24.83 1.45 22.58
N ARG A 113 23.68 0.80 22.41
CA ARG A 113 22.39 1.19 23.00
C ARG A 113 21.84 0.10 23.94
N CYS A 114 22.71 -0.72 24.55
CA CYS A 114 22.34 -1.91 25.34
C CYS A 114 21.61 -1.62 26.68
N GLN A 115 20.87 -0.52 26.78
CA GLN A 115 19.98 -0.28 27.92
C GLN A 115 18.68 -1.08 27.75
N LYS A 116 18.15 -1.61 28.86
CA LYS A 116 16.85 -2.30 28.88
C LYS A 116 15.77 -1.39 28.29
N GLY A 117 14.91 -1.94 27.42
CA GLY A 117 13.84 -1.19 26.75
C GLY A 117 14.31 -0.24 25.64
N SER A 118 15.61 -0.18 25.34
CA SER A 118 16.14 0.74 24.32
C SER A 118 15.69 0.38 22.90
N TYR A 119 15.58 -0.91 22.58
CA TYR A 119 15.05 -1.33 21.28
C TYR A 119 13.57 -0.99 21.12
N GLU A 120 12.77 -1.25 22.16
CA GLU A 120 11.34 -0.98 22.20
C GLU A 120 11.03 0.51 21.98
N HIS A 121 11.73 1.41 22.66
CA HIS A 121 11.58 2.86 22.45
C HIS A 121 11.91 3.31 21.02
N ARG A 122 12.86 2.63 20.35
CA ARG A 122 13.18 2.91 18.95
C ARG A 122 12.11 2.39 18.00
N CYS A 123 11.51 1.25 18.30
CA CYS A 123 10.34 0.75 17.56
C CYS A 123 9.17 1.73 17.68
N TYR A 124 8.89 2.24 18.87
CA TYR A 124 7.87 3.29 19.06
C TYR A 124 8.22 4.58 18.32
N GLY A 125 9.46 5.05 18.41
CA GLY A 125 9.93 6.20 17.63
C GLY A 125 9.81 6.01 16.12
N ALA A 126 10.04 4.78 15.63
CA ALA A 126 9.87 4.45 14.21
C ALA A 126 8.40 4.51 13.81
N GLY A 127 7.50 3.96 14.63
CA GLY A 127 6.05 4.04 14.41
C GLY A 127 5.55 5.48 14.40
N LEU A 128 5.94 6.29 15.38
CA LEU A 128 5.60 7.72 15.43
C LEU A 128 6.15 8.48 14.21
N SER A 129 7.40 8.24 13.82
CA SER A 129 7.97 8.84 12.61
C SER A 129 7.26 8.40 11.34
N PHE A 130 6.78 7.15 11.28
CA PHE A 130 6.06 6.62 10.13
C PHE A 130 4.70 7.31 9.98
N GLN A 131 3.97 7.45 11.09
CA GLN A 131 2.59 7.96 11.10
C GLN A 131 2.51 9.49 11.06
N LEU A 132 3.36 10.19 11.84
CA LEU A 132 3.32 11.66 11.98
C LEU A 132 4.37 12.36 11.08
N GLY A 133 5.24 11.60 10.42
CA GLY A 133 6.25 12.13 9.52
C GLY A 133 7.30 13.01 10.23
N PRO A 134 7.93 13.98 9.52
CA PRO A 134 9.03 14.79 10.05
C PRO A 134 8.74 15.57 11.34
N GLN A 135 7.47 15.84 11.63
CA GLN A 135 7.04 16.62 12.79
C GLN A 135 6.82 15.77 14.06
N TRP A 136 6.98 14.45 13.98
CA TRP A 136 6.64 13.54 15.07
C TRP A 136 7.26 13.94 16.40
N HIS A 137 8.54 14.35 16.44
CA HIS A 137 9.20 14.80 17.66
C HIS A 137 8.51 16.00 18.30
N CYS A 138 8.09 16.98 17.49
CA CYS A 138 7.40 18.17 17.97
C CYS A 138 6.00 17.82 18.49
N THR A 139 5.25 17.00 17.75
CA THR A 139 3.91 16.58 18.13
C THR A 139 3.93 15.76 19.41
N THR A 140 4.79 14.74 19.50
CA THR A 140 4.90 13.88 20.69
C THR A 140 5.42 14.66 21.90
N SER A 141 6.44 15.53 21.73
CA SER A 141 6.96 16.35 22.84
C SER A 141 5.87 17.29 23.38
N LYS A 142 5.08 17.92 22.50
CA LYS A 142 3.98 18.79 22.91
C LYS A 142 2.88 18.02 23.65
N ALA A 143 2.55 16.81 23.18
CA ALA A 143 1.53 15.96 23.79
C ALA A 143 1.96 15.45 25.18
N VAL A 144 3.22 15.04 25.34
CA VAL A 144 3.72 14.46 26.60
C VAL A 144 4.03 15.54 27.64
N THR A 145 4.63 16.65 27.23
CA THR A 145 5.09 17.68 28.18
C THR A 145 4.08 18.80 28.38
N CYS A 146 3.00 18.83 27.61
CA CYS A 146 2.03 19.93 27.50
C CYS A 146 2.67 21.30 27.22
N LYS A 147 3.93 21.33 26.79
CA LYS A 147 4.71 22.53 26.52
C LYS A 147 5.08 22.59 25.05
N SER A 148 5.26 23.79 24.54
CA SER A 148 5.73 23.97 23.17
C SER A 148 7.15 23.37 23.04
N PRO A 149 7.44 22.62 21.95
CA PRO A 149 8.78 22.18 21.64
C PRO A 149 9.77 23.35 21.51
N THR A 150 11.04 23.08 21.80
CA THR A 150 12.11 24.09 21.71
C THR A 150 12.29 24.58 20.26
N ALA A 151 12.79 25.81 20.11
CA ALA A 151 13.03 26.41 18.79
C ALA A 151 13.97 25.57 17.93
N VAL A 152 14.99 24.94 18.55
CA VAL A 152 15.93 24.03 17.88
C VAL A 152 15.19 22.83 17.28
N LEU A 153 14.31 22.20 18.05
CA LEU A 153 13.57 21.04 17.60
C LEU A 153 12.59 21.41 16.47
N LYS A 154 11.89 22.55 16.60
CA LYS A 154 11.04 23.10 15.53
C LYS A 154 11.82 23.37 14.24
N ARG A 155 13.02 23.94 14.34
CA ARG A 155 13.89 24.21 13.18
C ARG A 155 14.36 22.91 12.52
N TYR A 156 14.73 21.91 13.31
CA TYR A 156 15.10 20.59 12.80
C TYR A 156 13.94 19.94 12.04
N ALA A 157 12.74 19.92 12.65
CA ALA A 157 11.58 19.32 12.03
C ALA A 157 11.17 20.06 10.76
N SER A 158 11.21 21.40 10.76
CA SER A 158 10.95 22.22 9.57
C SER A 158 11.94 21.94 8.44
N LYS A 159 13.24 21.80 8.75
CA LYS A 159 14.27 21.39 7.77
C LYS A 159 13.96 20.02 7.18
N LYS A 160 13.54 19.05 8.00
CA LYS A 160 13.18 17.70 7.53
C LYS A 160 11.91 17.70 6.68
N THR A 161 10.92 18.51 7.03
CA THR A 161 9.70 18.72 6.23
C THR A 161 10.05 19.30 4.86
N ALA A 162 10.88 20.35 4.81
CA ALA A 162 11.34 20.94 3.55
C ALA A 162 12.14 19.95 2.69
N GLN A 163 13.02 19.15 3.30
CA GLN A 163 13.75 18.09 2.59
C GLN A 163 12.81 17.04 1.99
N LYS A 164 11.77 16.63 2.72
CA LYS A 164 10.76 15.69 2.24
C LYS A 164 9.97 16.30 1.07
N ALA A 165 9.48 17.53 1.23
CA ALA A 165 8.74 18.25 0.20
C ALA A 165 9.57 18.48 -1.07
N ASN A 166 10.85 18.83 -0.96
CA ASN A 166 11.74 18.95 -2.13
C ASN A 166 11.93 17.61 -2.84
N LYS A 167 12.07 16.50 -2.09
CA LYS A 167 12.20 15.17 -2.69
C LYS A 167 10.91 14.73 -3.39
N GLU A 168 9.76 15.07 -2.83
CA GLU A 168 8.44 14.84 -3.44
C GLU A 168 8.25 15.71 -4.68
N SER A 169 8.57 17.01 -4.62
CA SER A 169 8.52 17.92 -5.76
C SER A 169 9.41 17.46 -6.90
N LEU A 170 10.64 17.02 -6.60
CA LEU A 170 11.52 16.43 -7.61
C LEU A 170 10.88 15.18 -8.24
N ARG A 171 10.26 14.31 -7.45
CA ARG A 171 9.52 13.15 -7.98
C ARG A 171 8.34 13.54 -8.86
N THR A 172 7.60 14.60 -8.52
CA THR A 172 6.46 15.09 -9.31
C THR A 172 6.91 15.73 -10.61
N LYS A 173 7.96 16.56 -10.59
CA LYS A 173 8.56 17.14 -11.82
C LYS A 173 9.05 16.06 -12.78
N LEU A 174 9.61 14.98 -12.23
CA LEU A 174 10.00 13.81 -13.02
C LEU A 174 8.81 13.08 -13.66
N PHE A 175 7.62 13.16 -13.07
CA PHE A 175 6.41 12.63 -13.68
C PHE A 175 5.89 13.54 -14.81
N GLU A 176 5.95 14.85 -14.62
CA GLU A 176 5.52 15.87 -15.60
C GLU A 176 6.44 15.91 -16.84
N GLU A 177 7.77 15.85 -16.66
CA GLU A 177 8.76 15.82 -17.76
C GLU A 177 8.64 14.57 -18.65
N ASN A 178 8.07 13.46 -18.14
CA ASN A 178 7.89 12.21 -18.86
C ASN A 178 6.60 12.16 -19.71
N GLY A 179 5.92 13.29 -19.94
CA GLY A 179 4.74 13.36 -20.80
C GLY A 179 3.50 12.67 -20.23
N HIS A 180 3.57 12.17 -19.00
CA HIS A 180 2.38 11.82 -18.23
C HIS A 180 1.72 13.13 -17.80
N GLN A 181 0.90 13.70 -18.70
CA GLN A 181 -0.06 14.71 -18.28
C GLN A 181 -0.78 14.11 -17.08
N GLN A 182 -0.65 14.75 -15.93
CA GLN A 182 -1.55 14.45 -14.83
C GLN A 182 -2.93 14.69 -15.42
N HIS A 183 -3.66 13.62 -15.74
CA HIS A 183 -5.09 13.73 -15.87
C HIS A 183 -5.50 14.36 -14.55
N LYS A 184 -5.84 15.67 -14.59
CA LYS A 184 -6.52 16.31 -13.48
C LYS A 184 -7.60 15.30 -13.14
N ARG A 185 -7.47 14.69 -11.97
CA ARG A 185 -8.51 13.81 -11.46
C ARG A 185 -9.74 14.69 -11.58
N LYS A 186 -10.63 14.39 -12.53
CA LYS A 186 -11.93 15.05 -12.53
C LYS A 186 -12.37 14.86 -11.09
N GLU A 187 -12.61 15.97 -10.39
CA GLU A 187 -13.28 15.90 -9.10
C GLU A 187 -14.41 14.92 -9.33
N SER A 188 -14.31 13.76 -8.69
CA SER A 188 -15.35 12.75 -8.82
C SER A 188 -16.56 13.49 -8.31
N THR A 189 -17.47 13.86 -9.22
CA THR A 189 -18.84 14.19 -8.86
C THR A 189 -19.22 13.12 -7.87
N VAL A 190 -19.46 13.52 -6.63
CA VAL A 190 -19.83 12.63 -5.53
C VAL A 190 -20.80 11.62 -6.14
N SER A 191 -20.39 10.36 -6.25
CA SER A 191 -21.28 9.39 -6.86
C SER A 191 -22.56 9.40 -6.03
N ASP A 192 -23.72 9.30 -6.68
CA ASP A 192 -25.02 9.31 -6.00
C ASP A 192 -25.03 8.36 -4.79
N SER A 193 -24.30 7.26 -4.93
CA SER A 193 -24.05 6.28 -3.88
C SER A 193 -23.39 6.85 -2.61
N MET A 194 -22.44 7.79 -2.72
CA MET A 194 -21.74 8.41 -1.58
C MET A 194 -22.61 9.42 -0.81
N ILE A 195 -23.80 9.77 -1.34
CA ILE A 195 -24.84 10.52 -0.61
C ILE A 195 -25.58 9.60 0.37
N HIS A 196 -25.62 8.30 0.10
CA HIS A 196 -26.34 7.31 0.94
C HIS A 196 -25.47 6.71 2.06
N TYR A 197 -24.16 6.98 2.10
CA TYR A 197 -23.27 6.44 3.12
C TYR A 197 -22.06 7.34 3.43
N GLY A 198 -21.70 7.46 4.71
CA GLY A 198 -20.52 8.18 5.20
C GLY A 198 -20.83 9.55 5.80
N LEU A 199 -19.79 10.38 6.00
CA LEU A 199 -19.88 11.67 6.72
C LEU A 199 -20.84 12.70 6.08
N ASN A 200 -21.21 12.50 4.81
CA ASN A 200 -22.07 13.39 4.05
C ASN A 200 -23.48 12.81 3.84
N CYS A 201 -23.86 11.75 4.58
CA CYS A 201 -25.20 11.20 4.42
C CYS A 201 -26.24 12.27 4.78
N GLN A 202 -27.20 12.46 3.88
CA GLN A 202 -28.39 13.25 4.21
C GLN A 202 -29.23 12.43 5.20
N GLN A 203 -30.05 13.15 5.96
CA GLN A 203 -30.86 12.68 7.11
C GLN A 203 -31.52 11.29 6.90
N PRO A 204 -31.90 10.59 7.98
CA PRO A 204 -32.58 9.29 7.87
C PRO A 204 -33.71 9.32 6.85
N ASP A 205 -33.91 8.23 6.09
CA ASP A 205 -34.99 8.08 5.07
C ASP A 205 -36.42 8.12 5.67
N MET A 206 -36.56 8.53 6.93
CA MET A 206 -37.80 8.56 7.68
C MET A 206 -37.95 9.83 8.51
N PRO A 207 -39.19 10.30 8.76
CA PRO A 207 -39.43 11.50 9.56
C PRO A 207 -38.80 11.40 10.96
N PRO A 208 -38.33 12.51 11.54
CA PRO A 208 -37.65 12.52 12.84
C PRO A 208 -38.47 11.89 13.98
N GLU A 209 -39.78 12.07 13.97
CA GLU A 209 -40.70 11.51 14.97
C GLU A 209 -40.75 9.98 14.91
N GLN A 210 -40.89 9.42 13.71
CA GLN A 210 -40.87 7.97 13.51
C GLN A 210 -39.49 7.35 13.82
N TYR A 211 -38.42 8.11 13.60
CA TYR A 211 -37.06 7.66 13.94
C TYR A 211 -36.91 7.50 15.45
N ALA A 212 -37.36 8.49 16.24
CA ALA A 212 -37.29 8.45 17.70
C ALA A 212 -38.07 7.27 18.29
N ASP A 213 -39.26 6.97 17.75
CA ASP A 213 -40.06 5.83 18.19
C ASP A 213 -39.37 4.48 17.90
N LYS A 214 -38.77 4.35 16.71
CA LYS A 214 -38.03 3.13 16.34
C LYS A 214 -36.74 2.98 17.14
N GLU A 215 -36.03 4.08 17.39
CA GLU A 215 -34.85 4.09 18.26
C GLU A 215 -35.20 3.57 19.65
N GLY A 216 -36.29 4.08 20.25
CA GLY A 216 -36.79 3.59 21.54
C GLY A 216 -37.16 2.11 21.52
N THR A 217 -37.84 1.66 20.45
CA THR A 217 -38.23 0.25 20.28
C THR A 217 -37.01 -0.67 20.18
N VAL A 218 -36.00 -0.28 19.39
CA VAL A 218 -34.77 -1.06 19.23
C VAL A 218 -33.97 -1.08 20.53
N LEU A 219 -33.79 0.05 21.20
CA LEU A 219 -33.10 0.11 22.48
C LEU A 219 -33.78 -0.75 23.54
N ALA A 220 -35.12 -0.75 23.59
CA ALA A 220 -35.88 -1.63 24.47
C ALA A 220 -35.69 -3.12 24.12
N SER A 221 -35.60 -3.47 22.83
CA SER A 221 -35.34 -4.85 22.40
C SER A 221 -33.94 -5.35 22.73
N LEU A 222 -32.98 -4.43 22.87
CA LEU A 222 -31.59 -4.72 23.26
C LEU A 222 -31.41 -4.82 24.78
N GLN A 223 -32.39 -4.38 25.56
CA GLN A 223 -32.37 -4.56 27.00
C GLN A 223 -32.76 -5.99 27.35
N VAL A 224 -31.90 -6.65 28.12
CA VAL A 224 -32.02 -8.06 28.47
C VAL A 224 -32.05 -8.18 29.98
N ASN A 225 -33.01 -8.93 30.51
CA ASN A 225 -33.10 -9.23 31.94
C ASN A 225 -32.11 -10.33 32.35
N GLU A 226 -31.76 -10.43 33.63
CA GLU A 226 -30.79 -11.42 34.15
C GLU A 226 -31.10 -12.87 33.71
N LYS A 227 -32.39 -13.25 33.65
CA LYS A 227 -32.82 -14.57 33.17
C LYS A 227 -32.50 -14.80 31.70
N GLN A 228 -32.78 -13.81 30.86
CA GLN A 228 -32.52 -13.88 29.42
C GLN A 228 -31.01 -13.83 29.14
N GLN A 229 -30.23 -13.15 29.99
CA GLN A 229 -28.77 -13.13 29.87
C GLN A 229 -28.17 -14.54 30.05
N MET A 230 -28.64 -15.30 31.05
CA MET A 230 -28.22 -16.70 31.25
C MET A 230 -28.61 -17.60 30.07
N GLU A 231 -29.79 -17.38 29.50
CA GLU A 231 -30.26 -18.13 28.31
C GLU A 231 -29.38 -17.84 27.09
N ILE A 232 -29.04 -16.58 26.85
CA ILE A 232 -28.16 -16.16 25.74
C ILE A 232 -26.74 -16.73 25.94
N GLU A 233 -26.20 -16.69 27.15
CA GLU A 233 -24.88 -17.26 27.45
C GLU A 233 -24.84 -18.76 27.14
N LYS A 234 -25.85 -19.51 27.61
CA LYS A 234 -25.96 -20.95 27.33
C LYS A 234 -26.12 -21.24 25.84
N ALA A 235 -26.84 -20.39 25.10
CA ALA A 235 -27.06 -20.55 23.67
C ALA A 235 -25.83 -20.19 22.81
N THR A 236 -24.93 -19.36 23.33
CA THR A 236 -23.75 -18.86 22.59
C THR A 236 -22.44 -19.55 22.98
N GLN A 237 -22.44 -20.37 24.05
CA GLN A 237 -21.33 -21.26 24.38
C GLN A 237 -20.97 -22.17 23.19
N GLY A 238 -19.70 -22.16 22.78
CA GLY A 238 -19.18 -22.97 21.67
C GLY A 238 -19.34 -22.35 20.28
N GLN A 239 -19.91 -21.14 20.13
CA GLN A 239 -19.96 -20.47 18.82
C GLN A 239 -18.56 -20.18 18.24
N ALA A 240 -17.53 -20.08 19.09
CA ALA A 240 -16.15 -19.92 18.65
C ALA A 240 -15.57 -21.17 17.96
N ASP A 241 -16.15 -22.35 18.19
CA ASP A 241 -15.70 -23.63 17.65
C ASP A 241 -16.47 -24.03 16.38
N ASN A 242 -17.34 -23.16 15.88
CA ASN A 242 -18.13 -23.44 14.69
C ASN A 242 -17.20 -23.46 13.46
N PRO A 243 -17.13 -24.56 12.70
CA PRO A 243 -16.24 -24.66 11.55
C PRO A 243 -16.67 -23.66 10.47
N THR A 244 -15.75 -22.77 10.10
CA THR A 244 -15.84 -21.87 8.93
C THR A 244 -15.66 -22.63 7.62
#